data_AF-A0A9D7Z9L1-F1
#
_entry.id   AF-A0A9D7Z9L1-F1
#
_cell.length_a   1.000
_cell.length_b   1.000
_cell.length_c   1.000
_cell.angle_alpha   90.00
_cell.angle_beta   90.00
_cell.angle_gamma   90.00
#
_symmetry.space_group_name_H-M   'P 1'
#
loop_
_entity.id
_entity.type
_entity.pdbx_description
1 polymer ?
#
loop_
_entity_poly.entity_id
_entity_poly.type
_entity_poly.pdbx_seq_one_letter_code
_entity_poly.pdbx_strand_id
1 'polypeptide(L)'
;FTTLFAAGVLLVTISGSRVDLDPGCVLYGILELVPFDTVDLYGWDIPRAFLSASFVLLLVSCGMWCTWRWQLFTAFDCDAAKAAGVPTVAVTVGLLVGVSLATVAGFVAVGAILVVAMLVVPAAAAERLVHRLHHAVWLAVMIAVVGAIGGYLLAWRFGTSAAGMMAVVLGVEYVIAILVAPDDGVVARLVSKLVYLWRVQCEDRLASFWRAEESGYARHESTVGGLVDRWLRVNGQVQKQENALVLTPQGRVNAEVIVRSHRLWETWLGRHVDLPVDHLHPPAEWIEHHLGEQVRKRIENELGNEDVDPHGSVIPREKR
;
A
#
# COMPACT_ATOMS: atom_id res chain seq x y z
N PHE A 1 0.54 15.46 20.58
CA PHE A 1 1.48 14.72 21.45
C PHE A 1 2.92 15.00 21.07
N THR A 2 3.38 14.66 19.86
CA THR A 2 4.78 14.84 19.40
C THR A 2 5.30 16.28 19.50
N THR A 3 4.50 17.30 19.16
CA THR A 3 4.87 18.72 19.29
C THR A 3 5.01 19.18 20.74
N LEU A 4 4.07 18.79 21.62
CA LEU A 4 4.12 19.10 23.05
C LEU A 4 5.25 18.32 23.76
N PHE A 5 5.52 17.09 23.35
CA PHE A 5 6.65 16.29 23.84
C PHE A 5 7.98 16.94 23.43
N ALA A 6 8.14 17.30 22.15
CA ALA A 6 9.31 18.02 21.66
C ALA A 6 9.49 19.37 22.38
N ALA A 7 8.41 20.12 22.61
CA ALA A 7 8.45 21.37 23.36
C ALA A 7 8.86 21.16 24.83
N GLY A 8 8.36 20.11 25.49
CA GLY A 8 8.74 19.74 26.85
C GLY A 8 10.23 19.35 26.95
N VAL A 9 10.71 18.55 26.00
CA VAL A 9 12.13 18.18 25.88
C VAL A 9 13.00 19.41 25.65
N LEU A 10 12.58 20.32 24.76
CA LEU A 10 13.28 21.57 24.48
C LEU A 10 13.37 22.44 25.74
N LEU A 11 12.27 22.57 26.50
CA LEU A 11 12.23 23.30 27.76
C LEU A 11 13.17 22.71 28.81
N VAL A 12 13.19 21.38 28.97
CA VAL A 12 14.11 20.68 29.89
C VAL A 12 15.56 20.86 29.45
N THR A 13 15.84 20.79 28.15
CA THR A 13 17.20 20.95 27.61
C THR A 13 17.71 22.38 27.80
N ILE A 14 16.86 23.39 27.59
CA ILE A 14 17.23 24.81 27.76
C ILE A 14 17.36 25.16 29.26
N SER A 15 16.50 24.61 30.11
CA SER A 15 16.47 24.92 31.55
C SER A 15 17.39 24.04 32.41
N GLY A 16 17.89 22.92 31.85
CA GLY A 16 18.65 21.88 32.55
C GLY A 16 20.08 22.27 32.94
N SER A 17 20.60 23.42 32.49
CA SER A 17 21.92 23.92 32.91
C SER A 17 22.05 24.27 34.40
N ARG A 18 20.95 24.20 35.18
CA ARG A 18 20.89 24.54 36.61
C ARG A 18 20.42 23.41 37.54
N VAL A 19 20.13 22.22 37.02
CA VAL A 19 19.63 21.08 37.80
C VAL A 19 20.31 19.81 37.27
N ASP A 20 20.77 18.90 38.15
CA ASP A 20 21.34 17.59 37.79
C ASP A 20 20.29 16.62 37.20
N LEU A 21 19.50 17.09 36.24
CA LEU A 21 18.62 16.28 35.41
C LEU A 21 19.35 16.05 34.10
N ASP A 22 19.99 14.89 33.96
CA ASP A 22 20.52 14.47 32.65
C ASP A 22 19.31 14.14 31.74
N PRO A 23 19.04 14.97 30.71
CA PRO A 23 17.92 14.71 29.80
C PRO A 23 18.11 13.37 29.08
N GLY A 24 19.36 12.91 28.90
CA GLY A 24 19.69 11.64 28.28
C GLY A 24 19.06 10.45 29.00
N CYS A 25 19.12 10.45 30.35
CA CYS A 25 18.55 9.40 31.19
C CYS A 25 17.01 9.31 31.06
N VAL A 26 16.33 10.44 30.92
CA VAL A 26 14.86 10.50 30.86
C VAL A 26 14.33 10.25 29.45
N LEU A 27 15.01 10.75 28.42
CA LEU A 27 14.56 10.66 27.03
C LEU A 27 14.88 9.32 26.36
N TYR A 28 16.12 8.86 26.51
CA TYR A 28 16.62 7.67 25.80
C TYR A 28 16.51 6.41 26.64
N GLY A 29 16.37 6.53 27.97
CA GLY A 29 16.67 5.42 28.87
C GLY A 29 18.14 4.99 28.73
N ILE A 30 18.64 4.23 29.68
CA ILE A 30 19.98 3.64 29.55
C ILE A 30 19.80 2.14 29.65
N LEU A 31 19.51 1.53 28.49
CA LEU A 31 19.30 0.10 28.38
C LEU A 31 20.55 -0.66 28.85
N GLU A 32 21.71 -0.05 28.71
CA GLU A 32 23.02 -0.53 29.15
C GLU A 32 23.14 -0.63 30.68
N LEU A 33 22.33 0.14 31.44
CA LEU A 33 22.31 0.09 32.90
C LEU A 33 21.34 -0.95 33.45
N VAL A 34 20.42 -1.46 32.62
CA VAL A 34 19.42 -2.45 33.05
C VAL A 34 20.05 -3.72 33.67
N PRO A 35 21.15 -4.29 33.12
CA PRO A 35 21.80 -5.45 33.74
C PRO A 35 22.37 -5.21 35.13
N PHE A 36 22.55 -3.96 35.55
CA PHE A 36 23.14 -3.59 36.85
C PHE A 36 22.10 -3.30 37.94
N ASP A 37 20.82 -3.08 37.57
CA ASP A 37 19.73 -2.86 38.52
C ASP A 37 18.98 -4.19 38.74
N THR A 38 19.57 -5.05 39.57
CA THR A 38 19.13 -6.44 39.80
C THR A 38 18.41 -6.61 41.13
N VAL A 39 17.56 -7.64 41.18
CA VAL A 39 16.92 -8.14 42.39
C VAL A 39 17.33 -9.59 42.54
N ASP A 40 17.76 -9.97 43.75
CA ASP A 40 18.07 -11.36 44.08
C ASP A 40 16.77 -12.19 44.12
N LEU A 41 16.67 -13.14 43.20
CA LEU A 41 15.57 -14.07 43.11
C LEU A 41 16.11 -15.50 43.19
N TYR A 42 15.91 -16.18 44.33
CA TYR A 42 16.39 -17.54 44.55
C TYR A 42 17.90 -17.73 44.28
N GLY A 43 18.73 -16.72 44.59
CA GLY A 43 20.18 -16.76 44.38
C GLY A 43 20.63 -16.38 42.97
N TRP A 44 19.72 -15.91 42.12
CA TRP A 44 20.02 -15.38 40.80
C TRP A 44 19.77 -13.87 40.76
N ASP A 45 20.78 -13.10 40.36
CA ASP A 45 20.65 -11.66 40.15
C ASP A 45 19.95 -11.40 38.80
N ILE A 46 18.65 -11.09 38.87
CA ILE A 46 17.83 -10.83 37.68
C ILE A 46 17.53 -9.33 37.59
N PRO A 47 17.67 -8.70 36.41
CA PRO A 47 17.30 -7.29 36.21
C PRO A 47 15.84 -7.03 36.60
N ARG A 48 15.60 -6.05 37.46
CA ARG A 48 14.24 -5.70 37.92
C ARG A 48 13.30 -5.38 36.76
N ALA A 49 13.83 -4.74 35.70
CA ALA A 49 13.06 -4.31 34.56
C ALA A 49 12.62 -5.50 33.70
N PHE A 50 13.43 -6.56 33.65
CA PHE A 50 13.05 -7.80 32.99
C PHE A 50 11.87 -8.46 33.72
N LEU A 51 11.90 -8.50 35.06
CA LEU A 51 10.81 -9.04 35.87
C LEU A 51 9.52 -8.22 35.71
N SER A 52 9.58 -6.90 35.86
CA SER A 52 8.40 -6.04 35.72
C SER A 52 7.82 -6.06 34.31
N ALA A 53 8.65 -6.00 33.27
CA ALA A 53 8.21 -6.07 31.88
C ALA A 53 7.62 -7.44 31.52
N SER A 54 8.23 -8.53 31.99
CA SER A 54 7.71 -9.89 31.75
C SER A 54 6.38 -10.11 32.45
N PHE A 55 6.24 -9.63 33.69
CA PHE A 55 4.97 -9.70 34.42
C PHE A 55 3.86 -8.92 33.70
N VAL A 56 4.15 -7.68 33.28
CA VAL A 56 3.17 -6.85 32.55
C VAL A 56 2.83 -7.45 31.19
N LEU A 57 3.82 -7.97 30.46
CA LEU A 57 3.59 -8.67 29.18
C LEU A 57 2.64 -9.84 29.38
N LEU A 58 2.90 -10.73 30.35
CA LEU A 58 2.05 -11.88 30.65
C LEU A 58 0.63 -11.45 31.05
N LEU A 59 0.51 -10.43 31.89
CA LEU A 59 -0.79 -9.90 32.34
C LEU A 59 -1.59 -9.33 31.17
N VAL A 60 -0.96 -8.50 30.32
CA VAL A 60 -1.62 -7.88 29.17
C VAL A 60 -1.97 -8.94 28.12
N SER A 61 -1.06 -9.84 27.78
CA SER A 61 -1.32 -10.93 26.83
C SER A 61 -2.42 -11.86 27.32
N CYS A 62 -2.46 -12.20 28.61
CA CYS A 62 -3.54 -13.00 29.20
C CYS A 62 -4.89 -12.27 29.12
N GLY A 63 -4.92 -10.98 29.49
CA GLY A 63 -6.11 -10.14 29.39
C GLY A 63 -6.62 -10.01 27.95
N MET A 64 -5.73 -9.77 26.99
CA MET A 64 -6.03 -9.76 25.56
C MET A 64 -6.58 -11.11 25.09
N TRP A 65 -5.94 -12.22 25.46
CA TRP A 65 -6.42 -13.56 25.09
C TRP A 65 -7.84 -13.83 25.60
N CYS A 66 -8.11 -13.51 26.87
CA CYS A 66 -9.42 -13.71 27.48
C CYS A 66 -10.51 -12.83 26.84
N THR A 67 -10.17 -11.59 26.49
CA THR A 67 -11.14 -10.62 25.95
C THR A 67 -11.12 -10.53 24.42
N TRP A 68 -10.34 -11.37 23.75
CA TRP A 68 -10.04 -11.29 22.31
C TRP A 68 -11.29 -11.22 21.43
N ARG A 69 -12.29 -12.06 21.73
CA ARG A 69 -13.55 -12.10 20.97
C ARG A 69 -14.37 -10.81 21.13
N TRP A 70 -14.37 -10.22 22.33
CA TRP A 70 -15.09 -8.98 22.62
C TRP A 70 -14.38 -7.77 22.01
N GLN A 71 -13.05 -7.75 22.05
CA GLN A 71 -12.22 -6.73 21.41
C GLN A 71 -12.46 -6.70 19.90
N LEU A 72 -12.40 -7.87 19.25
CA LEU A 72 -12.64 -7.99 17.81
C LEU A 72 -14.03 -7.51 17.41
N PHE A 73 -15.07 -7.94 18.12
CA PHE A 73 -16.43 -7.55 17.80
C PHE A 73 -16.67 -6.04 17.99
N THR A 74 -16.17 -5.48 19.10
CA THR A 74 -16.30 -4.05 19.40
C THR A 74 -15.55 -3.19 18.37
N ALA A 75 -14.44 -3.68 17.81
CA ALA A 75 -13.66 -2.97 16.80
C ALA A 75 -14.35 -2.90 15.43
N PHE A 76 -15.13 -3.91 15.05
CA PHE A 76 -15.88 -3.92 13.78
C PHE A 76 -17.19 -3.16 13.88
N ASP A 77 -17.96 -3.37 14.95
CA ASP A 77 -19.24 -2.69 15.17
C ASP A 77 -19.52 -2.55 16.67
N CYS A 78 -19.28 -1.35 17.20
CA CYS A 78 -19.46 -1.05 18.60
C CYS A 78 -20.95 -1.06 19.02
N ASP A 79 -21.86 -0.67 18.14
CA ASP A 79 -23.28 -0.57 18.48
C ASP A 79 -23.96 -1.95 18.41
N ALA A 80 -23.59 -2.79 17.45
CA ALA A 80 -23.99 -4.19 17.44
C ALA A 80 -23.42 -4.95 18.64
N ALA A 81 -22.16 -4.68 19.04
CA ALA A 81 -21.56 -5.28 20.23
C ALA A 81 -22.31 -4.91 21.52
N LYS A 82 -22.70 -3.64 21.67
CA LYS A 82 -23.55 -3.19 22.79
C LYS A 82 -24.91 -3.89 22.78
N ALA A 83 -25.56 -4.00 21.62
CA ALA A 83 -26.85 -4.67 21.48
C ALA A 83 -26.77 -6.17 21.82
N ALA A 84 -25.63 -6.81 21.54
CA ALA A 84 -25.35 -8.20 21.89
C ALA A 84 -24.96 -8.41 23.38
N GLY A 85 -24.97 -7.36 24.20
CA GLY A 85 -24.65 -7.42 25.63
C GLY A 85 -23.15 -7.43 25.96
N VAL A 86 -22.27 -7.10 24.99
CA VAL A 86 -20.84 -6.97 25.25
C VAL A 86 -20.59 -5.68 26.04
N PRO A 87 -19.82 -5.71 27.15
CA PRO A 87 -19.53 -4.51 27.94
C PRO A 87 -18.46 -3.65 27.24
N THR A 88 -18.82 -2.98 26.14
CA THR A 88 -17.87 -2.26 25.27
C THR A 88 -17.03 -1.22 26.01
N VAL A 89 -17.62 -0.51 26.98
CA VAL A 89 -16.88 0.45 27.82
C VAL A 89 -15.76 -0.24 28.60
N ALA A 90 -16.03 -1.39 29.22
CA ALA A 90 -15.03 -2.13 29.97
C ALA A 90 -13.92 -2.68 29.05
N VAL A 91 -14.28 -3.12 27.84
CA VAL A 91 -13.30 -3.58 26.83
C VAL A 91 -12.38 -2.44 26.41
N THR A 92 -12.94 -1.28 26.05
CA THR A 92 -12.15 -0.11 25.65
C THR A 92 -11.27 0.40 26.79
N VAL A 93 -11.82 0.53 28.00
CA VAL A 93 -11.04 0.94 29.18
C VAL A 93 -9.96 -0.09 29.51
N GLY A 94 -10.25 -1.38 29.42
CA GLY A 94 -9.28 -2.46 29.63
C GLY A 94 -8.11 -2.41 28.64
N LEU A 95 -8.39 -2.13 27.36
CA LEU A 95 -7.35 -1.90 26.34
C LEU A 95 -6.49 -0.68 26.68
N LEU A 96 -7.10 0.44 27.06
CA LEU A 96 -6.37 1.66 27.43
C LEU A 96 -5.50 1.44 28.68
N VAL A 97 -5.99 0.70 29.67
CA VAL A 97 -5.22 0.30 30.86
C VAL A 97 -4.05 -0.60 30.47
N GLY A 98 -4.27 -1.59 29.59
CA GLY A 98 -3.20 -2.48 29.11
C GLY A 98 -2.09 -1.72 28.38
N VAL A 99 -2.46 -0.80 27.49
CA VAL A 99 -1.51 0.08 26.79
C VAL A 99 -0.73 0.95 27.79
N SER A 100 -1.42 1.55 28.76
CA SER A 100 -0.78 2.37 29.80
C SER A 100 0.21 1.56 30.64
N LEU A 101 -0.17 0.38 31.12
CA LEU A 101 0.70 -0.51 31.89
C LEU A 101 1.95 -0.91 31.10
N ALA A 102 1.79 -1.34 29.85
CA ALA A 102 2.90 -1.71 28.98
C ALA A 102 3.84 -0.51 28.72
N THR A 103 3.26 0.68 28.50
CA THR A 103 4.01 1.93 28.29
C THR A 103 4.85 2.27 29.52
N VAL A 104 4.25 2.28 30.72
CA VAL A 104 4.94 2.62 31.97
C VAL A 104 6.03 1.60 32.33
N ALA A 105 5.74 0.30 32.16
CA ALA A 105 6.71 -0.76 32.42
C ALA A 105 7.92 -0.69 31.49
N GLY A 106 7.70 -0.39 30.20
CA GLY A 106 8.78 -0.21 29.23
C GLY A 106 9.57 1.08 29.44
N PHE A 107 8.90 2.17 29.84
CA PHE A 107 9.49 3.51 29.96
C PHE A 107 10.70 3.54 30.90
N VAL A 108 10.64 2.83 32.03
CA VAL A 108 11.71 2.82 33.04
C VAL A 108 13.02 2.26 32.49
N ALA A 109 12.95 1.28 31.59
CA ALA A 109 14.14 0.62 31.03
C ALA A 109 14.62 1.25 29.73
N VAL A 110 13.65 1.66 28.89
CA VAL A 110 13.88 1.93 27.48
C VAL A 110 13.75 3.43 27.13
N GLY A 111 13.15 4.23 28.01
CA GLY A 111 12.97 5.66 27.81
C GLY A 111 11.77 6.03 26.93
N ALA A 112 11.46 7.33 26.92
CA ALA A 112 10.26 7.88 26.29
C ALA A 112 10.21 7.68 24.77
N ILE A 113 11.32 7.95 24.08
CA ILE A 113 11.36 7.98 22.61
C ILE A 113 11.07 6.59 22.05
N LEU A 114 11.78 5.58 22.56
CA LEU A 114 11.70 4.23 22.01
C LEU A 114 10.38 3.54 22.39
N VAL A 115 9.79 3.85 23.55
CA VAL A 115 8.43 3.36 23.87
C VAL A 115 7.40 3.88 22.86
N VAL A 116 7.46 5.16 22.49
CA VAL A 116 6.55 5.73 21.47
C VAL A 116 6.79 5.09 20.11
N ALA A 117 8.05 4.90 19.71
CA ALA A 117 8.38 4.23 18.45
C ALA A 117 7.87 2.79 18.41
N MET A 118 8.07 2.02 19.47
CA MET A 118 7.64 0.61 19.57
C MET A 118 6.11 0.45 19.66
N LEU A 119 5.40 1.44 20.20
CA LEU A 119 3.94 1.41 20.27
C LEU A 119 3.30 1.66 18.90
N VAL A 120 3.88 2.56 18.10
CA VAL A 120 3.26 3.04 16.86
C VAL A 120 3.78 2.32 15.62
N VAL A 121 5.10 2.21 15.47
CA VAL A 121 5.72 1.86 14.17
C VAL A 121 5.50 0.40 13.76
N PRO A 122 5.71 -0.61 14.63
CA PRO A 122 5.50 -2.01 14.23
C PRO A 122 4.04 -2.31 13.88
N ALA A 123 3.08 -1.73 14.62
CA ALA A 123 1.66 -1.86 14.35
C ALA A 123 1.29 -1.22 13.00
N ALA A 124 1.73 0.03 12.77
CA ALA A 124 1.50 0.73 11.52
C ALA A 124 2.16 0.03 10.32
N ALA A 125 3.35 -0.56 10.48
CA ALA A 125 4.02 -1.34 9.45
C ALA A 125 3.26 -2.63 9.11
N ALA A 126 2.80 -3.35 10.14
CA ALA A 126 2.10 -4.62 9.95
C ALA A 126 0.73 -4.45 9.29
N GLU A 127 -0.04 -3.44 9.67
CA GLU A 127 -1.35 -3.12 9.06
C GLU A 127 -1.24 -2.77 7.57
N ARG A 128 -0.08 -2.27 7.11
CA ARG A 128 0.16 -2.00 5.69
C ARG A 128 0.46 -3.24 4.88
N LEU A 129 0.99 -4.28 5.52
CA LEU A 129 1.42 -5.49 4.86
C LEU A 129 0.34 -6.58 4.83
N VAL A 130 -0.58 -6.59 5.81
CA VAL A 130 -1.56 -7.67 5.96
C VAL A 130 -2.96 -7.16 6.33
N HIS A 131 -3.98 -7.69 5.64
CA HIS A 131 -5.39 -7.30 5.80
C HIS A 131 -6.16 -8.04 6.91
N ARG A 132 -5.56 -9.05 7.54
CA ARG A 132 -6.21 -9.85 8.60
C ARG A 132 -5.64 -9.46 9.96
N LEU A 133 -6.51 -9.00 10.87
CA LEU A 133 -6.10 -8.49 12.20
C LEU A 133 -5.20 -9.47 12.98
N HIS A 134 -5.54 -10.77 13.03
CA HIS A 134 -4.70 -11.76 13.73
C HIS A 134 -3.26 -11.80 13.19
N HIS A 135 -3.11 -11.72 11.86
CA HIS A 135 -1.80 -11.76 11.22
C HIS A 135 -1.06 -10.43 11.40
N ALA A 136 -1.77 -9.30 11.41
CA ALA A 136 -1.21 -7.99 11.68
C ALA A 136 -0.61 -7.93 13.10
N VAL A 137 -1.28 -8.49 14.12
CA VAL A 137 -0.75 -8.54 15.50
C VAL A 137 0.56 -9.34 15.56
N TRP A 138 0.60 -10.55 14.99
CA TRP A 138 1.81 -11.36 15.00
C TRP A 138 2.95 -10.72 14.19
N LEU A 139 2.64 -10.14 13.04
CA LEU A 139 3.64 -9.44 12.22
C LEU A 139 4.18 -8.20 12.94
N ALA A 140 3.35 -7.44 13.64
CA ALA A 140 3.79 -6.30 14.44
C ALA A 140 4.77 -6.72 15.54
N VAL A 141 4.50 -7.83 16.23
CA VAL A 141 5.44 -8.40 17.22
C VAL A 141 6.75 -8.81 16.56
N MET A 142 6.70 -9.47 15.40
CA MET A 142 7.90 -9.87 14.67
C MET A 142 8.74 -8.67 14.22
N ILE A 143 8.11 -7.63 13.65
CA ILE A 143 8.77 -6.38 13.25
C ILE A 143 9.40 -5.72 14.49
N ALA A 144 8.67 -5.62 15.60
CA ALA A 144 9.20 -5.04 16.84
C ALA A 144 10.44 -5.80 17.37
N VAL A 145 10.41 -7.14 17.36
CA VAL A 145 11.53 -7.97 17.82
C VAL A 145 12.74 -7.85 16.88
N VAL A 146 12.52 -7.91 15.56
CA VAL A 146 13.59 -7.76 14.57
C VAL A 146 14.20 -6.36 14.66
N GLY A 147 13.38 -5.31 14.73
CA GLY A 147 13.84 -3.93 14.87
C GLY A 147 14.55 -3.68 16.20
N ALA A 148 14.12 -4.33 17.29
CA ALA A 148 14.81 -4.26 18.57
C ALA A 148 16.20 -4.89 18.54
N ILE A 149 16.29 -6.14 18.05
CA ILE A 149 17.56 -6.88 17.96
C ILE A 149 18.49 -6.21 16.96
N GLY A 150 18.01 -5.93 15.74
CA GLY A 150 18.78 -5.28 14.68
C GLY A 150 19.24 -3.88 15.09
N GLY A 151 18.35 -3.09 15.69
CA GLY A 151 18.66 -1.77 16.23
C GLY A 151 19.74 -1.81 17.30
N TYR A 152 19.63 -2.73 18.27
CA TYR A 152 20.62 -2.87 19.33
C TYR A 152 22.00 -3.30 18.78
N LEU A 153 22.03 -4.28 17.87
CA LEU A 153 23.28 -4.75 17.25
C LEU A 153 23.96 -3.66 16.42
N LEU A 154 23.17 -2.85 15.69
CA LEU A 154 23.70 -1.69 14.95
C LEU A 154 24.18 -0.59 15.90
N ALA A 155 23.48 -0.36 17.03
CA ALA A 155 23.90 0.61 18.02
C ALA A 155 25.27 0.25 18.59
N TRP A 156 25.46 -1.02 18.95
CA TRP A 156 26.73 -1.55 19.41
C TRP A 156 27.83 -1.42 18.36
N ARG A 157 27.53 -1.69 17.09
CA ARG A 157 28.50 -1.58 16.00
C ARG A 157 28.95 -0.13 15.75
N PHE A 158 28.02 0.83 15.82
CA PHE A 158 28.30 2.24 15.50
C PHE A 158 28.62 3.09 16.74
N GLY A 159 28.55 2.53 17.95
CA GLY A 159 28.78 3.26 19.20
C GLY A 159 27.76 4.36 19.45
N THR A 160 26.51 4.17 19.00
CA THR A 160 25.41 5.13 19.15
C THR A 160 24.45 4.70 20.26
N SER A 161 23.50 5.56 20.65
CA SER A 161 22.47 5.19 21.63
C SER A 161 21.60 4.03 21.14
N ALA A 162 21.38 3.02 22.00
CA ALA A 162 20.54 1.87 21.68
C ALA A 162 19.11 2.30 21.29
N ALA A 163 18.48 3.14 22.12
CA ALA A 163 17.13 3.61 21.88
C ALA A 163 16.97 4.41 20.58
N GLY A 164 17.95 5.28 20.28
CA GLY A 164 17.94 6.08 19.05
C GLY A 164 18.10 5.20 17.80
N MET A 165 19.06 4.27 17.82
CA MET A 165 19.29 3.37 16.68
C MET A 165 18.10 2.42 16.45
N MET A 166 17.50 1.87 17.50
CA MET A 166 16.28 1.05 17.38
C MET A 166 15.13 1.83 16.75
N ALA A 167 14.92 3.10 17.13
CA ALA A 167 13.90 3.94 16.50
C ALA A 167 14.19 4.20 15.02
N VAL A 168 15.46 4.40 14.64
CA VAL A 168 15.87 4.56 13.23
C VAL A 168 15.61 3.28 12.43
N VAL A 169 15.98 2.12 12.97
CA VAL A 169 15.74 0.82 12.33
C VAL A 169 14.26 0.57 12.12
N LEU A 170 13.43 0.79 13.14
CA LEU A 170 11.97 0.71 13.00
C LEU A 170 11.44 1.67 11.92
N GLY A 171 12.00 2.88 11.83
CA GLY A 171 11.65 3.84 10.78
C GLY A 171 12.00 3.32 9.37
N VAL A 172 13.15 2.68 9.22
CA VAL A 172 13.55 2.03 7.96
C VAL A 172 12.63 0.85 7.63
N GLU A 173 12.31 0.00 8.60
CA GLU A 173 11.37 -1.11 8.44
C GLU A 173 9.98 -0.62 8.00
N TYR A 174 9.51 0.50 8.56
CA TYR A 174 8.25 1.12 8.15
C TYR A 174 8.29 1.68 6.73
N VAL A 175 9.38 2.33 6.32
CA VAL A 175 9.56 2.79 4.94
C VAL A 175 9.54 1.60 3.98
N ILE A 176 10.24 0.52 4.33
CA ILE A 176 10.22 -0.73 3.54
C ILE A 176 8.79 -1.27 3.46
N ALA A 177 8.05 -1.31 4.57
CA ALA A 177 6.66 -1.76 4.59
C ALA A 177 5.76 -0.93 3.66
N ILE A 178 5.90 0.40 3.63
CA ILE A 178 5.17 1.28 2.70
C ILE A 178 5.53 1.00 1.23
N LEU A 179 6.80 0.73 0.94
CA LEU A 179 7.24 0.46 -0.42
C LEU A 179 6.74 -0.88 -0.93
N VAL A 180 6.76 -1.91 -0.07
CA VAL A 180 6.50 -3.32 -0.42
C VAL A 180 5.03 -3.71 -0.29
N ALA A 181 4.19 -2.91 0.40
CA ALA A 181 2.78 -3.23 0.62
C ALA A 181 2.06 -3.65 -0.69
N PRO A 182 1.38 -4.82 -0.72
CA PRO A 182 0.95 -5.46 -1.96
C PRO A 182 -0.13 -4.70 -2.73
N ASP A 183 -1.13 -4.14 -2.05
CA ASP A 183 -2.25 -3.46 -2.71
C ASP A 183 -2.11 -1.93 -2.69
N ASP A 184 -1.57 -1.39 -1.59
CA ASP A 184 -1.46 0.05 -1.35
C ASP A 184 -0.03 0.60 -1.39
N GLY A 185 0.96 -0.25 -1.69
CA GLY A 185 2.35 0.17 -1.73
C GLY A 185 2.64 1.15 -2.85
N VAL A 186 3.56 2.07 -2.60
CA VAL A 186 3.97 3.07 -3.61
C VAL A 186 4.51 2.37 -4.87
N VAL A 187 5.27 1.29 -4.68
CA VAL A 187 5.82 0.50 -5.80
C VAL A 187 4.72 -0.26 -6.52
N ALA A 188 3.83 -0.95 -5.79
CA ALA A 188 2.72 -1.70 -6.40
C ALA A 188 1.81 -0.80 -7.25
N ARG A 189 1.48 0.40 -6.74
CA ARG A 189 0.69 1.40 -7.47
C ARG A 189 1.42 1.95 -8.68
N LEU A 190 2.72 2.27 -8.55
CA LEU A 190 3.52 2.76 -9.65
C LEU A 190 3.66 1.72 -10.76
N VAL A 191 3.95 0.46 -10.40
CA VAL A 191 4.06 -0.66 -11.34
C VAL A 191 2.73 -0.89 -12.04
N SER A 192 1.62 -0.97 -11.30
CA SER A 192 0.30 -1.16 -11.90
C SER A 192 -0.05 -0.04 -12.88
N LYS A 193 0.28 1.21 -12.53
CA LYS A 193 0.11 2.37 -13.42
C LYS A 193 0.99 2.27 -14.66
N LEU A 194 2.26 1.91 -14.53
CA LEU A 194 3.18 1.78 -15.66
C LEU A 194 2.76 0.64 -16.59
N VAL A 195 2.35 -0.50 -16.05
CA VAL A 195 1.84 -1.64 -16.82
C VAL A 195 0.55 -1.27 -17.56
N TYR A 196 -0.36 -0.55 -16.89
CA TYR A 196 -1.57 -0.02 -17.51
C TYR A 196 -1.24 0.94 -18.67
N LEU A 197 -0.39 1.94 -18.44
CA LEU A 197 0.01 2.90 -19.48
C LEU A 197 0.73 2.22 -20.64
N TRP A 198 1.58 1.24 -20.36
CA TRP A 198 2.25 0.45 -21.38
C TRP A 198 1.26 -0.32 -22.25
N ARG A 199 0.26 -0.95 -21.62
CA ARG A 199 -0.80 -1.67 -22.33
C ARG A 199 -1.61 -0.74 -23.23
N VAL A 200 -2.05 0.40 -22.70
CA VAL A 200 -2.80 1.43 -23.47
C VAL A 200 -1.98 1.88 -24.68
N GLN A 201 -0.69 2.21 -24.50
CA GLN A 201 0.17 2.60 -25.61
C GLN A 201 0.33 1.51 -26.69
N CYS A 202 0.35 0.23 -26.30
CA CYS A 202 0.39 -0.88 -27.23
C CYS A 202 -0.93 -1.00 -28.02
N GLU A 203 -2.06 -0.87 -27.33
CA GLU A 203 -3.41 -0.91 -27.92
C GLU A 203 -3.64 0.28 -28.88
N ASP A 204 -3.28 1.50 -28.47
CA ASP A 204 -3.33 2.71 -29.31
C ASP A 204 -2.49 2.56 -30.57
N ARG A 205 -1.29 2.00 -30.43
CA ARG A 205 -0.40 1.74 -31.56
C ARG A 205 -1.01 0.75 -32.54
N LEU A 206 -1.60 -0.34 -32.06
CA LEU A 206 -2.32 -1.30 -32.90
C LEU A 206 -3.51 -0.67 -33.63
N ALA A 207 -4.35 0.09 -32.91
CA ALA A 207 -5.47 0.80 -33.50
C ALA A 207 -5.01 1.82 -34.56
N SER A 208 -3.88 2.49 -34.33
CA SER A 208 -3.29 3.42 -35.30
C SER A 208 -2.81 2.75 -36.59
N PHE A 209 -2.31 1.51 -36.51
CA PHE A 209 -1.94 0.73 -37.71
C PHE A 209 -3.19 0.29 -38.48
N TRP A 210 -4.26 -0.12 -37.79
CA TRP A 210 -5.52 -0.48 -38.44
C TRP A 210 -6.14 0.71 -39.17
N ARG A 211 -6.25 1.87 -38.50
CA ARG A 211 -6.80 3.10 -39.11
C ARG A 211 -5.97 3.56 -40.32
N ALA A 212 -4.65 3.34 -40.30
CA ALA A 212 -3.77 3.62 -41.43
C ALA A 212 -4.01 2.67 -42.63
N GLU A 213 -4.20 1.37 -42.38
CA GLU A 213 -4.60 0.40 -43.41
C GLU A 213 -5.96 0.76 -44.05
N GLU A 214 -6.94 1.17 -43.23
CA GLU A 214 -8.28 1.56 -43.69
C GLU A 214 -8.27 2.84 -44.54
N SER A 215 -7.42 3.80 -44.19
CA SER A 215 -7.27 5.05 -44.94
C SER A 215 -6.48 4.89 -46.26
N GLY A 216 -5.94 3.70 -46.54
CA GLY A 216 -5.08 3.44 -47.70
C GLY A 216 -3.71 4.13 -47.64
N TYR A 217 -3.34 4.70 -46.49
CA TYR A 217 -2.06 5.38 -46.28
C TYR A 217 -1.08 4.43 -45.59
N ALA A 218 -0.08 3.94 -46.35
CA ALA A 218 1.03 3.20 -45.78
C ALA A 218 1.85 4.11 -44.85
N ARG A 219 1.81 3.84 -43.54
CA ARG A 219 2.49 4.67 -42.54
C ARG A 219 4.01 4.42 -42.59
N HIS A 220 4.77 5.46 -42.87
CA HIS A 220 6.23 5.45 -42.78
C HIS A 220 6.69 5.27 -41.31
N GLU A 221 7.81 4.57 -41.11
CA GLU A 221 8.44 4.37 -39.79
C GLU A 221 8.52 5.70 -39.02
N SER A 222 7.75 5.81 -37.92
CA SER A 222 7.81 6.98 -37.06
C SER A 222 8.85 6.75 -35.96
N THR A 223 9.84 7.64 -35.85
CA THR A 223 10.91 7.59 -34.84
C THR A 223 10.39 7.66 -33.40
N VAL A 224 9.14 8.10 -33.21
CA VAL A 224 8.51 8.40 -31.92
C VAL A 224 8.03 7.14 -31.18
N GLY A 225 7.95 5.98 -31.84
CA GLY A 225 7.38 4.73 -31.27
C GLY A 225 8.35 3.61 -30.93
N GLY A 226 9.66 3.84 -31.01
CA GLY A 226 10.64 2.76 -31.18
C GLY A 226 10.67 1.65 -30.12
N LEU A 227 10.22 1.88 -28.88
CA LEU A 227 10.12 0.85 -27.85
C LEU A 227 8.85 0.00 -27.99
N VAL A 228 7.70 0.64 -28.18
CA VAL A 228 6.41 -0.04 -28.34
C VAL A 228 6.41 -0.81 -29.66
N ASP A 229 6.85 -0.19 -30.75
CA ASP A 229 6.93 -0.86 -32.07
C ASP A 229 7.86 -2.08 -32.03
N ARG A 230 8.94 -2.02 -31.25
CA ARG A 230 9.85 -3.17 -31.04
C ARG A 230 9.18 -4.27 -30.22
N TRP A 231 8.45 -3.92 -29.17
CA TRP A 231 7.74 -4.89 -28.34
C TRP A 231 6.61 -5.59 -29.12
N LEU A 232 5.82 -4.83 -29.88
CA LEU A 232 4.76 -5.36 -30.76
C LEU A 232 5.32 -6.33 -31.81
N ARG A 233 6.52 -6.05 -32.33
CA ARG A 233 7.23 -6.96 -33.25
C ARG A 233 7.69 -8.24 -32.56
N VAL A 234 8.28 -8.14 -31.37
CA VAL A 234 8.72 -9.32 -30.59
C VAL A 234 7.54 -10.22 -30.23
N ASN A 235 6.39 -9.62 -29.93
CA ASN A 235 5.14 -10.34 -29.65
C ASN A 235 4.41 -10.83 -30.91
N GLY A 236 4.97 -10.65 -32.10
CA GLY A 236 4.40 -11.16 -33.35
C GLY A 236 3.10 -10.46 -33.79
N GLN A 237 2.79 -9.27 -33.25
CA GLN A 237 1.59 -8.50 -33.62
C GLN A 237 1.84 -7.60 -34.83
N VAL A 238 3.10 -7.22 -35.09
CA VAL A 238 3.49 -6.36 -36.20
C VAL A 238 4.71 -6.96 -36.91
N GLN A 239 4.72 -6.91 -38.24
CA GLN A 239 5.85 -7.35 -39.08
C GLN A 239 6.37 -6.20 -39.93
N LYS A 240 7.67 -6.19 -40.19
CA LYS A 240 8.29 -5.24 -41.13
C LYS A 240 8.16 -5.79 -42.55
N GLN A 241 7.49 -5.05 -43.43
CA GLN A 241 7.48 -5.29 -44.88
C GLN A 241 8.10 -4.07 -45.57
N GLU A 242 9.14 -4.31 -46.36
CA GLU A 242 9.95 -3.27 -47.03
C GLU A 242 10.38 -2.14 -46.07
N ASN A 243 9.68 -1.00 -46.11
CA ASN A 243 9.93 0.18 -45.30
C ASN A 243 8.74 0.61 -44.41
N ALA A 244 7.75 -0.27 -44.23
CA ALA A 244 6.57 -0.04 -43.42
C ALA A 244 6.36 -1.17 -42.39
N LEU A 245 5.72 -0.82 -41.28
CA LEU A 245 5.24 -1.78 -40.29
C LEU A 245 3.79 -2.11 -40.61
N VAL A 246 3.50 -3.40 -40.76
CA VAL A 246 2.19 -3.93 -41.16
C VAL A 246 1.69 -4.88 -40.06
N LEU A 247 0.37 -4.91 -39.83
CA LEU A 247 -0.23 -5.80 -38.86
C LEU A 247 -0.10 -7.27 -39.29
N THR A 248 0.29 -8.14 -38.36
CA THR A 248 0.17 -9.60 -38.57
C THR A 248 -1.29 -10.03 -38.45
N PRO A 249 -1.66 -11.25 -38.88
CA PRO A 249 -3.02 -11.76 -38.67
C PRO A 249 -3.47 -11.69 -37.21
N GLN A 250 -2.55 -11.90 -36.26
CA GLN A 250 -2.83 -11.80 -34.83
C GLN A 250 -2.97 -10.36 -34.36
N GLY A 251 -2.07 -9.45 -34.77
CA GLY A 251 -2.18 -8.03 -34.44
C GLY A 251 -3.44 -7.40 -35.03
N ARG A 252 -3.86 -7.86 -36.21
CA ARG A 252 -5.09 -7.44 -36.87
C ARG A 252 -6.34 -7.75 -36.02
N VAL A 253 -6.45 -8.95 -35.47
CA VAL A 253 -7.57 -9.30 -34.57
C VAL A 253 -7.60 -8.42 -33.33
N ASN A 254 -6.43 -8.16 -32.72
CA ASN A 254 -6.38 -7.30 -31.53
C ASN A 254 -6.72 -5.84 -31.85
N ALA A 255 -6.19 -5.29 -32.94
CA ALA A 255 -6.50 -3.94 -33.39
C ALA A 255 -7.99 -3.77 -33.74
N GLU A 256 -8.57 -4.79 -34.39
CA GLU A 256 -9.99 -4.86 -34.74
C GLU A 256 -10.88 -4.71 -33.51
N VAL A 257 -10.55 -5.43 -32.44
CA VAL A 257 -11.29 -5.37 -31.16
C VAL A 257 -11.27 -3.96 -30.56
N ILE A 258 -10.11 -3.28 -30.57
CA ILE A 258 -9.97 -1.93 -30.02
C ILE A 258 -10.76 -0.91 -30.87
N VAL A 259 -10.56 -0.92 -32.19
CA VAL A 259 -11.27 0.00 -33.12
C VAL A 259 -12.78 -0.24 -33.09
N ARG A 260 -13.21 -1.50 -32.99
CA ARG A 260 -14.63 -1.83 -32.83
C ARG A 260 -15.19 -1.30 -31.51
N SER A 261 -14.46 -1.45 -30.41
CA SER A 261 -14.88 -0.95 -29.09
C SER A 261 -15.08 0.57 -29.12
N HIS A 262 -14.16 1.28 -29.75
CA HIS A 262 -14.25 2.72 -30.01
C HIS A 262 -15.53 3.08 -30.76
N ARG A 263 -15.73 2.49 -31.94
CA ARG A 263 -16.87 2.76 -32.83
C ARG A 263 -18.22 2.44 -32.16
N LEU A 264 -18.34 1.29 -31.51
CA LEU A 264 -19.56 0.91 -30.80
C LEU A 264 -19.93 1.93 -29.71
N TRP A 265 -18.93 2.43 -28.99
CA TRP A 265 -19.15 3.40 -27.93
C TRP A 265 -19.49 4.79 -28.46
N GLU A 266 -18.82 5.25 -29.53
CA GLU A 266 -19.19 6.50 -30.23
C GLU A 266 -20.64 6.45 -30.73
N THR A 267 -21.05 5.35 -31.39
CA THR A 267 -22.43 5.16 -31.86
C THR A 267 -23.42 5.18 -30.68
N TRP A 268 -23.08 4.50 -29.58
CA TRP A 268 -23.94 4.45 -28.40
C TRP A 268 -24.10 5.84 -27.75
N LEU A 269 -23.01 6.60 -27.59
CA LEU A 269 -23.03 7.96 -27.06
C LEU A 269 -23.82 8.91 -27.95
N GLY A 270 -23.62 8.85 -29.27
CA GLY A 270 -24.36 9.68 -30.22
C GLY A 270 -25.86 9.44 -30.15
N ARG A 271 -26.29 8.18 -29.95
CA ARG A 271 -27.71 7.82 -29.92
C ARG A 271 -28.41 8.07 -28.58
N HIS A 272 -27.74 7.78 -27.47
CA HIS A 272 -28.38 7.81 -26.14
C HIS A 272 -28.10 9.10 -25.36
N VAL A 273 -26.94 9.71 -25.60
CA VAL A 273 -26.48 10.91 -24.88
C VAL A 273 -26.61 12.17 -25.74
N ASP A 274 -26.89 12.02 -27.04
CA ASP A 274 -27.07 13.11 -28.02
C ASP A 274 -25.88 14.09 -28.03
N LEU A 275 -24.68 13.54 -27.87
CA LEU A 275 -23.44 14.30 -27.92
C LEU A 275 -23.14 14.69 -29.37
N PRO A 276 -22.70 15.95 -29.64
CA PRO A 276 -22.25 16.35 -30.96
C PRO A 276 -21.13 15.44 -31.46
N VAL A 277 -21.13 15.18 -32.76
CA VAL A 277 -20.15 14.31 -33.44
C VAL A 277 -18.70 14.69 -33.12
N ASP A 278 -18.40 15.98 -33.02
CA ASP A 278 -17.06 16.49 -32.68
C ASP A 278 -16.61 16.21 -31.23
N HIS A 279 -17.52 15.80 -30.35
CA HIS A 279 -17.28 15.53 -28.93
C HIS A 279 -17.42 14.04 -28.56
N LEU A 280 -17.72 13.17 -29.52
CA LEU A 280 -17.85 11.72 -29.27
C LEU A 280 -16.50 11.04 -29.04
N HIS A 281 -15.46 11.53 -29.70
CA HIS A 281 -14.14 10.89 -29.73
C HIS A 281 -13.42 10.83 -28.38
N PRO A 282 -13.25 11.94 -27.61
CA PRO A 282 -12.49 11.89 -26.36
C PRO A 282 -13.09 10.95 -25.29
N PRO A 283 -14.42 10.91 -25.08
CA PRO A 283 -15.04 9.92 -24.20
C PRO A 283 -14.87 8.47 -24.68
N ALA A 284 -14.86 8.23 -26.00
CA ALA A 284 -14.69 6.89 -26.56
C ALA A 284 -13.26 6.36 -26.45
N GLU A 285 -12.27 7.21 -26.70
CA GLU A 285 -10.84 6.89 -26.54
C GLU A 285 -10.51 6.40 -25.12
N TRP A 286 -11.12 7.00 -24.08
CA TRP A 286 -10.88 6.56 -22.71
C TRP A 286 -11.50 5.17 -22.40
N ILE A 287 -12.66 4.87 -22.98
CA ILE A 287 -13.45 3.67 -22.65
C ILE A 287 -13.07 2.46 -23.51
N GLU A 288 -12.48 2.65 -24.69
CA GLU A 288 -12.17 1.56 -25.64
C GLU A 288 -11.31 0.44 -25.04
N HIS A 289 -10.38 0.78 -24.13
CA HIS A 289 -9.50 -0.18 -23.43
C HIS A 289 -10.17 -0.93 -22.27
N HIS A 290 -11.32 -0.44 -21.80
CA HIS A 290 -12.05 -0.96 -20.64
C HIS A 290 -13.31 -1.76 -21.03
N LEU A 291 -13.69 -1.73 -22.31
CA LEU A 291 -14.85 -2.44 -22.84
C LEU A 291 -14.60 -3.95 -22.97
N GLY A 292 -14.97 -4.69 -21.92
CA GLY A 292 -15.00 -6.15 -21.93
C GLY A 292 -16.00 -6.73 -22.93
N GLU A 293 -15.77 -7.97 -23.37
CA GLU A 293 -16.57 -8.66 -24.40
C GLU A 293 -18.08 -8.66 -24.12
N GLN A 294 -18.48 -8.90 -22.86
CA GLN A 294 -19.90 -8.91 -22.47
C GLN A 294 -20.57 -7.54 -22.64
N VAL A 295 -19.85 -6.46 -22.31
CA VAL A 295 -20.36 -5.09 -22.44
C VAL A 295 -20.48 -4.73 -23.92
N ARG A 296 -19.47 -5.07 -24.73
CA ARG A 296 -19.51 -4.88 -26.18
C ARG A 296 -20.70 -5.58 -26.83
N LYS A 297 -20.93 -6.85 -26.48
CA LYS A 297 -22.09 -7.63 -26.97
C LYS A 297 -23.42 -7.01 -26.55
N ARG A 298 -23.50 -6.45 -25.34
CA ARG A 298 -24.71 -5.78 -24.87
C ARG A 298 -24.97 -4.49 -25.64
N ILE A 299 -23.96 -3.66 -25.84
CA ILE A 299 -24.04 -2.42 -26.64
C ILE A 299 -24.44 -2.76 -28.08
N GLU A 300 -23.82 -3.77 -28.68
CA GLU A 300 -24.15 -4.23 -30.04
C GLU A 300 -25.61 -4.67 -30.17
N ASN A 301 -26.12 -5.43 -29.19
CA ASN A 301 -27.52 -5.85 -29.15
C ASN A 301 -28.48 -4.65 -28.99
N GLU A 302 -28.10 -3.64 -28.20
CA GLU A 302 -28.89 -2.41 -28.02
C GLU A 302 -28.91 -1.53 -29.28
N LEU A 303 -27.79 -1.49 -30.02
CA LEU A 303 -27.66 -0.74 -31.27
C LEU A 303 -28.28 -1.45 -32.49
N GLY A 304 -28.70 -2.72 -32.36
CA GLY A 304 -29.42 -3.43 -33.40
C GLY A 304 -28.55 -3.91 -34.57
N ASN A 305 -27.27 -4.21 -34.35
CA ASN A 305 -26.29 -4.62 -35.36
C ASN A 305 -26.09 -3.60 -36.49
N GLU A 306 -26.03 -2.31 -36.16
CA GLU A 306 -25.60 -1.28 -37.11
C GLU A 306 -24.15 -1.53 -37.55
N ASP A 307 -23.92 -1.53 -38.86
CA ASP A 307 -22.61 -1.81 -39.45
C ASP A 307 -21.75 -0.54 -39.62
N VAL A 308 -22.22 0.65 -39.22
CA VAL A 308 -21.56 1.95 -39.50
C VAL A 308 -21.57 2.87 -38.27
N ASP A 309 -20.46 3.56 -38.02
CA ASP A 309 -20.32 4.58 -36.97
C ASP A 309 -20.91 5.96 -37.40
N PRO A 310 -21.08 6.94 -36.49
CA PRO A 310 -21.61 8.27 -36.82
C PRO A 310 -20.79 9.06 -37.85
N HIS A 311 -19.54 8.64 -38.09
CA HIS A 311 -18.61 9.25 -39.04
C HIS A 311 -18.61 8.55 -40.41
N GLY A 312 -19.37 7.46 -40.57
CA GLY A 312 -19.49 6.72 -41.82
C GLY A 312 -18.51 5.54 -41.98
N SER A 313 -17.74 5.19 -40.96
CA SER A 313 -16.80 4.06 -40.99
C SER A 313 -17.48 2.75 -40.59
N VAL A 314 -17.05 1.63 -41.18
CA VAL A 314 -17.67 0.32 -40.92
C VAL A 314 -17.27 -0.23 -39.55
N ILE A 315 -18.22 -0.62 -38.70
CA ILE A 315 -17.93 -1.28 -37.43
C ILE A 315 -17.43 -2.71 -37.71
N PRO A 316 -16.18 -3.06 -37.37
CA PRO A 316 -15.66 -4.41 -37.62
C PRO A 316 -16.45 -5.46 -36.82
N ARG A 317 -16.57 -6.69 -37.35
CA ARG A 317 -17.30 -7.78 -36.67
C ARG A 317 -16.32 -8.68 -35.94
N GLU A 318 -16.59 -9.02 -34.67
CA GLU A 318 -15.76 -10.04 -33.99
C GLU A 318 -15.83 -11.35 -34.76
N LYS A 319 -14.67 -11.84 -35.19
CA LYS A 319 -14.53 -13.23 -35.62
C LYS A 319 -14.67 -14.12 -34.39
N ARG A 320 -15.71 -14.98 -34.40
CA ARG A 320 -15.91 -16.05 -33.42
C ARG A 320 -14.79 -17.08 -33.47
#